data_AF-A0A3M8CIN6-F1
#
_entry.id   AF-A0A3M8CIN6-F1
#
_cell.length_a   1.000
_cell.length_b   1.000
_cell.length_c   1.000
_cell.angle_alpha   90.00
_cell.angle_beta   90.00
_cell.angle_gamma   90.00
#
_symmetry.space_group_name_H-M   'P 1'
#
loop_
_entity.id
_entity.type
_entity.pdbx_description
1 polymer ?
#
loop_
_entity_poly.entity_id
_entity_poly.type
_entity_poly.pdbx_seq_one_letter_code
_entity_poly.pdbx_strand_id
1 'polypeptide(L)' 'MTHILYPLFLLAAGLLIMVQPRTKRWQSRMQKHFNGNEQRIKQRANTFFLLGLAFVLGGLAYLYRYTM' A
#
# COMPACT_ATOMS: atom_id res chain seq x y z
N MET A 1 14.73 14.06 17.42
CA MET A 1 14.32 14.35 16.02
C MET A 1 13.96 13.11 15.19
N THR A 2 14.19 11.87 15.67
CA THR A 2 13.91 10.61 14.93
C THR A 2 12.48 10.07 15.07
N HIS A 3 11.68 10.55 16.02
CA HIS A 3 10.34 10.00 16.29
C HIS A 3 9.26 10.34 15.25
N ILE A 4 9.43 11.44 14.50
CA ILE A 4 8.46 11.86 13.46
C ILE A 4 8.77 11.23 12.10
N LEU A 5 10.02 10.81 11.86
CA LEU A 5 10.44 10.18 10.61
C LEU A 5 9.75 8.83 10.38
N TYR A 6 9.55 8.04 11.44
CA TYR A 6 8.95 6.70 11.34
C TYR A 6 7.48 6.73 10.91
N PRO A 7 6.59 7.55 11.49
CA PRO A 7 5.21 7.68 11.01
C PRO A 7 5.11 8.31 9.61
N LEU A 8 5.98 9.27 9.27
CA LEU A 8 6.08 9.79 7.90
C LEU A 8 6.51 8.70 6.90
N PHE A 9 7.46 7.86 7.28
CA PHE A 9 7.90 6.73 6.47
C PHE A 9 6.79 5.69 6.30
N LEU A 10 6.03 5.38 7.35
CA LEU A 10 4.86 4.49 7.29
C LEU A 10 3.78 5.03 6.35
N LEU A 11 3.50 6.34 6.39
CA LEU A 11 2.56 6.99 5.48
C LEU A 11 3.05 6.95 4.03
N ALA A 12 4.32 7.30 3.79
CA ALA A 12 4.91 7.28 2.46
C ALA A 12 4.97 5.85 1.88
N ALA A 13 5.34 4.87 2.70
CA ALA A 13 5.34 3.46 2.32
C ALA A 13 3.93 2.93 2.02
N GLY A 14 2.93 3.27 2.86
CA GLY A 14 1.54 2.91 2.62
C GLY A 14 0.99 3.46 1.30
N LEU A 15 1.31 4.72 0.98
CA LEU A 15 0.97 5.35 -0.30
C LEU A 15 1.69 4.68 -1.49
N LEU A 16 2.98 4.38 -1.36
CA LEU A 16 3.75 3.68 -2.40
C LEU A 16 3.16 2.29 -2.70
N ILE A 17 2.81 1.54 -1.66
CA ILE A 17 2.17 0.21 -1.76
C ILE A 17 0.80 0.32 -2.46
N MET A 18 0.01 1.35 -2.16
CA MET A 18 -1.27 1.62 -2.83
C MET A 18 -1.14 1.98 -4.31
N VAL A 19 -0.08 2.70 -4.69
CA VAL A 19 0.17 3.11 -6.08
C VAL A 19 0.71 1.94 -6.92
N GLN A 20 1.39 1.00 -6.29
CA GLN A 20 2.00 -0.16 -6.94
C GLN A 20 1.04 -0.96 -7.86
N PRO A 21 -0.18 -1.36 -7.44
CA PRO A 21 -1.14 -2.08 -8.29
C PRO A 21 -1.73 -1.26 -9.44
N ARG A 22 -1.63 0.08 -9.42
CA ARG A 22 -2.06 0.95 -10.55
C ARG A 22 -1.04 1.04 -11.67
N THR A 23 0.19 0.56 -11.48
CA THR A 23 1.23 0.70 -12.51
C THR A 23 1.00 -0.29 -13.66
N LYS A 24 1.08 0.20 -14.91
CA LYS A 24 0.96 -0.62 -16.13
C LYS A 24 1.95 -1.79 -16.16
N ARG A 25 3.14 -1.59 -15.59
CA ARG A 25 4.16 -2.65 -15.42
C ARG A 25 3.69 -3.77 -14.50
N TRP A 26 3.05 -3.43 -13.37
CA TRP A 26 2.52 -4.42 -12.44
C TRP A 26 1.37 -5.21 -13.06
N GLN A 27 0.43 -4.53 -13.72
CA GLN A 27 -0.68 -5.19 -14.42
C GLN A 27 -0.20 -6.17 -15.50
N SER A 28 0.78 -5.77 -16.34
CA SER A 28 1.34 -6.66 -17.36
C SER A 28 2.02 -7.91 -16.77
N ARG A 29 2.72 -7.77 -15.64
CA ARG A 29 3.32 -8.92 -14.93
C ARG A 29 2.26 -9.82 -14.31
N MET A 30 1.22 -9.24 -13.73
CA MET A 30 0.12 -10.01 -13.14
C MET A 30 -0.73 -10.71 -14.20
N GLN A 31 -0.97 -10.09 -15.35
CA GLN A 31 -1.62 -10.75 -16.49
C GLN A 31 -0.83 -11.96 -16.98
N LYS A 32 0.50 -11.85 -17.13
CA LYS A 32 1.35 -12.99 -17.48
C LYS A 32 1.37 -14.07 -16.40
N HIS A 33 1.43 -13.69 -15.13
CA HIS A 33 1.51 -14.64 -14.02
C HIS A 33 0.19 -15.39 -13.75
N PHE A 34 -0.95 -14.70 -13.89
CA PHE A 34 -2.29 -15.26 -13.67
C PHE A 34 -2.99 -15.70 -14.97
N ASN A 35 -2.26 -15.76 -16.09
CA ASN A 35 -2.75 -16.22 -17.39
C ASN A 35 -4.07 -15.54 -17.83
N GLY A 36 -4.16 -14.23 -17.62
CA GLY A 36 -5.36 -13.44 -17.95
C GLY A 36 -6.53 -13.52 -16.96
N ASN A 37 -6.37 -14.17 -15.81
CA ASN A 37 -7.45 -14.29 -14.82
C ASN A 37 -7.69 -12.97 -14.06
N GLU A 38 -8.50 -12.08 -14.63
CA GLU A 38 -8.74 -10.72 -14.15
C GLU A 38 -9.29 -10.65 -12.72
N GLN A 39 -10.09 -11.63 -12.29
CA GLN A 39 -10.61 -11.70 -10.93
C GLN A 39 -9.50 -11.79 -9.88
N ARG A 40 -8.49 -12.65 -10.12
CA ARG A 40 -7.35 -12.82 -9.21
C ARG A 40 -6.46 -11.57 -9.17
N ILE A 41 -6.31 -10.90 -10.32
CA ILE A 41 -5.57 -9.65 -10.44
C ILE A 41 -6.26 -8.53 -9.65
N LYS A 42 -7.60 -8.40 -9.77
CA LYS A 42 -8.41 -7.47 -8.98
C LYS A 42 -8.35 -7.78 -7.48
N GLN A 43 -8.45 -9.04 -7.08
CA GLN A 43 -8.33 -9.45 -5.68
C GLN A 43 -6.98 -9.04 -5.11
N ARG A 44 -5.89 -9.33 -5.82
CA ARG A 44 -4.54 -8.97 -5.38
C ARG A 44 -4.32 -7.46 -5.31
N ALA A 45 -4.84 -6.71 -6.28
CA ALA A 45 -4.82 -5.26 -6.27
C ALA A 45 -5.58 -4.70 -5.04
N ASN A 46 -6.73 -5.29 -4.71
CA ASN A 46 -7.51 -4.92 -3.53
C ASN A 46 -6.78 -5.27 -2.22
N THR A 47 -6.09 -6.42 -2.16
CA THR A 47 -5.25 -6.78 -1.01
C THR A 47 -4.09 -5.80 -0.83
N PHE A 48 -3.40 -5.41 -1.90
CA PHE A 48 -2.34 -4.39 -1.83
C PHE A 48 -2.90 -3.03 -1.39
N PHE A 49 -4.10 -2.67 -1.85
CA PHE A 49 -4.78 -1.46 -1.42
C PHE A 49 -5.13 -1.50 0.08
N LEU A 50 -5.72 -2.60 0.56
CA LEU A 50 -6.03 -2.83 1.97
C LEU A 50 -4.77 -2.82 2.85
N LEU A 51 -3.67 -3.40 2.36
CA LEU A 51 -2.38 -3.39 3.04
C LEU A 51 -1.84 -1.95 3.17
N GLY A 52 -1.81 -1.20 2.07
CA GLY A 52 -1.40 0.21 2.07
C GLY A 52 -2.29 1.07 2.98
N LEU A 53 -3.60 0.82 2.98
CA LEU A 53 -4.55 1.48 3.87
C LEU A 53 -4.24 1.18 5.34
N ALA A 54 -3.96 -0.08 5.69
CA ALA A 54 -3.59 -0.47 7.05
C ALA A 54 -2.29 0.22 7.50
N PHE A 55 -1.30 0.34 6.61
CA PHE A 55 -0.07 1.10 6.87
C PHE A 55 -0.34 2.59 7.10
N VAL A 56 -1.22 3.21 6.31
CA VAL A 56 -1.62 4.61 6.47
C VAL A 56 -2.35 4.84 7.81
N LEU A 57 -3.31 3.97 8.14
CA LEU A 57 -4.04 4.02 9.41
C LEU A 57 -3.11 3.81 10.61
N GLY A 58 -2.16 2.88 10.51
CA GLY A 58 -1.13 2.66 11.53
C GLY A 58 -0.22 3.87 11.72
N GLY A 59 0.22 4.49 10.62
CA GLY A 59 1.00 5.73 10.66
C GLY A 59 0.23 6.90 11.29
N LEU A 60 -1.06 7.06 10.94
CA LEU A 60 -1.96 8.04 11.54
C LEU A 60 -2.18 7.80 13.04
N ALA A 61 -2.41 6.56 13.46
CA ALA A 61 -2.56 6.20 14.87
C ALA A 61 -1.28 6.51 15.67
N TYR A 62 -0.12 6.26 15.08
CA TYR A 62 1.17 6.60 15.70
C TYR A 62 1.39 8.10 15.80
N LEU A 63 1.01 8.86 14.76
CA LEU A 63 1.02 10.33 14.78
C LEU A 63 0.07 10.90 15.83
N TYR A 64 -1.15 10.36 15.93
CA TYR A 64 -2.14 10.74 16.93
C TYR A 64 -1.62 10.51 18.34
N ARG A 65 -1.06 9.33 18.63
CA ARG A 65 -0.45 8.99 19.92
C ARG A 65 0.78 9.83 20.27
N TYR A 66 1.49 10.37 19.28
CA TYR A 66 2.60 11.27 19.54
C TYR A 66 2.15 12.73 19.74
N THR A 67 0.96 13.07 19.24
CA THR A 67 0.39 14.42 19.32
C THR A 67 -0.44 14.62 20.60
N MET A 68 -1.11 13.56 21.08
CA MET A 68 -1.79 13.49 22.38
C MET A 68 -0.87 12.96 23.46
#